data_AF-A0A1T4SE07-F1
#
_entry.id   AF-A0A1T4SE07-F1
#
_cell.length_a   1.000
_cell.length_b   1.000
_cell.length_c   1.000
_cell.angle_alpha   90.00
_cell.angle_beta   90.00
_cell.angle_gamma   90.00
#
_symmetry.space_group_name_H-M   'P 1'
#
loop_
_entity.id
_entity.type
_entity.pdbx_description
1 polymer ?
#
loop_
_entity_poly.entity_id
_entity_poly.type
_entity_poly.pdbx_seq_one_letter_code
_entity_poly.pdbx_strand_id
1 'polypeptide(L)' 'MSTVPVGGSTGLDHESSEAVTLAARWLATTPPDQHPRPIVPELRRRFGLNPVEACQALREANLIKARAT' A
#
# COMPACT_ATOMS: atom_id res chain seq x y z
N MET A 1 25.95 -4.69 34.48
CA MET A 1 24.87 -5.63 34.08
C MET A 1 23.61 -4.81 33.83
N SER A 2 23.40 -4.36 32.59
CA SER A 2 22.13 -3.72 32.20
C SER A 2 21.74 -4.29 30.84
N THR A 3 20.68 -5.10 30.85
CA THR A 3 20.11 -5.75 29.68
C THR A 3 19.13 -4.75 29.08
N VAL A 4 19.46 -4.22 27.90
CA VAL A 4 18.55 -3.36 27.15
C VAL A 4 17.72 -4.27 26.25
N PRO A 5 16.38 -4.30 26.34
CA PRO A 5 15.57 -5.07 25.42
C PRO A 5 15.55 -4.32 24.08
N VAL A 6 16.31 -4.81 23.11
CA VAL A 6 16.24 -4.32 21.73
C VAL A 6 14.93 -4.83 21.10
N GLY A 7 13.85 -4.11 21.35
CA GLY A 7 12.61 -4.20 20.59
C GLY A 7 12.85 -3.65 19.18
N GLY A 8 13.43 -4.48 18.31
CA GLY A 8 13.60 -4.18 16.90
C GLY A 8 12.29 -4.40 16.13
N SER A 9 11.34 -3.48 16.24
CA SER A 9 10.34 -3.30 15.18
C SER A 9 10.89 -2.21 14.28
N THR A 10 11.64 -2.63 13.27
CA THR A 10 12.14 -1.81 12.17
C THR A 10 11.03 -0.90 11.66
N GLY A 11 11.18 0.42 11.87
CA GLY A 11 10.22 1.43 11.40
C GLY A 11 10.01 1.43 9.88
N LEU A 12 10.85 0.73 9.12
CA LEU A 12 10.74 0.60 7.67
C LEU A 12 9.53 -0.25 7.24
N ASP A 13 9.17 -1.27 8.01
CA ASP A 13 8.03 -2.14 7.67
C ASP A 13 6.68 -1.43 7.83
N HIS A 14 6.62 -0.47 8.76
CA HIS A 14 5.41 0.31 9.00
C HIS A 14 5.18 1.34 7.90
N GLU A 15 6.22 2.10 7.51
CA GLU A 15 6.14 3.12 6.45
C GLU A 15 5.70 2.51 5.10
N SER A 16 6.27 1.37 4.72
CA SER A 16 5.85 0.63 3.52
C SER A 16 4.40 0.14 3.62
N SER A 17 3.98 -0.33 4.80
CA SER A 17 2.61 -0.79 5.04
C SER A 17 1.58 0.34 4.94
N GLU A 18 1.92 1.54 5.42
CA GLU A 18 1.06 2.73 5.33
C GLU A 18 0.91 3.20 3.89
N ALA A 19 2.00 3.28 3.13
CA ALA A 19 1.99 3.69 1.72
C ALA A 19 1.15 2.73 0.85
N VAL A 20 1.29 1.42 1.08
CA VAL A 20 0.47 0.38 0.41
C VAL A 20 -1.01 0.55 0.77
N THR A 21 -1.33 0.77 2.05
CA THR A 21 -2.70 0.97 2.53
C THR A 21 -3.34 2.22 1.92
N LEU A 22 -2.59 3.32 1.84
CA LEU A 22 -3.03 4.57 1.23
C LEU A 22 -3.32 4.39 -0.26
N ALA A 23 -2.41 3.74 -0.99
CA ALA A 23 -2.57 3.41 -2.40
C ALA A 23 -3.78 2.50 -2.65
N ALA A 24 -3.97 1.49 -1.81
CA ALA A 24 -5.11 0.57 -1.89
C ALA A 24 -6.44 1.29 -1.68
N ARG A 25 -6.54 2.15 -0.66
CA ARG A 25 -7.74 2.96 -0.39
C ARG A 25 -8.05 3.92 -1.54
N TRP A 26 -7.02 4.58 -2.06
CA TRP A 26 -7.18 5.45 -3.22
C TRP A 26 -7.73 4.66 -4.43
N LEU A 27 -7.18 3.48 -4.71
CA LEU A 27 -7.65 2.64 -5.82
C LEU A 27 -9.05 2.03 -5.58
N ALA A 28 -9.40 1.76 -4.33
CA ALA A 28 -10.71 1.26 -3.92
C ALA A 28 -11.81 2.32 -4.10
N THR A 29 -11.50 3.58 -3.80
CA THR A 29 -12.44 4.71 -3.84
C THR A 29 -12.48 5.42 -5.19
N THR A 30 -11.43 5.28 -6.01
CA THR A 30 -11.39 5.89 -7.35
C THR A 30 -12.30 5.11 -8.31
N PRO A 31 -13.22 5.78 -9.03
CA PRO A 31 -14.06 5.16 -10.05
C PRO A 31 -13.25 4.47 -11.15
N PRO A 32 -13.73 3.36 -11.72
CA PRO A 32 -13.02 2.61 -12.76
C PRO A 32 -12.75 3.44 -14.03
N ASP A 33 -13.63 4.39 -14.36
CA ASP A 33 -13.45 5.31 -15.50
C ASP A 33 -12.32 6.31 -15.30
N GLN A 34 -11.93 6.57 -14.05
CA GLN A 34 -10.84 7.48 -13.68
C GLN A 34 -9.54 6.74 -13.37
N HIS A 35 -9.49 5.41 -13.59
CA HIS A 35 -8.28 4.64 -13.33
C HIS A 35 -7.19 4.97 -14.36
N PRO A 36 -6.03 5.48 -13.92
CA PRO A 36 -4.91 5.72 -14.80
C PRO A 36 -4.39 4.38 -15.34
N ARG A 37 -4.18 4.31 -16.65
CA ARG A 37 -3.60 3.14 -17.31
C ARG A 37 -2.24 3.54 -17.87
N PRO A 38 -1.14 2.88 -17.48
CA PRO A 38 -1.04 1.71 -16.59
C PRO A 38 -1.04 2.04 -15.09
N ILE A 39 -1.75 1.24 -14.27
CA ILE A 39 -1.96 1.50 -12.83
C ILE A 39 -0.68 1.33 -12.00
N VAL A 40 0.11 0.29 -12.26
CA VAL A 40 1.30 -0.04 -11.44
C VAL A 40 2.36 1.06 -11.52
N PRO A 41 2.78 1.54 -12.70
CA PRO A 41 3.69 2.67 -12.79
C PRO A 41 3.15 3.95 -12.14
N GLU A 42 1.84 4.15 -12.15
CA GLU A 42 1.22 5.31 -11.53
C GLU A 42 1.25 5.23 -10.01
N LEU A 43 0.89 4.09 -9.42
CA LEU A 43 0.98 3.88 -7.96
C LEU A 43 2.42 4.07 -7.46
N ARG A 44 3.41 3.60 -8.24
CA ARG A 44 4.82 3.80 -7.93
C ARG A 44 5.23 5.28 -7.95
N ARG A 45 4.81 6.05 -8.95
CA ARG A 45 5.09 7.49 -9.04
C ARG A 45 4.39 8.31 -7.95
N ARG A 46 3.14 7.96 -7.65
CA ARG A 46 2.27 8.73 -6.76
C ARG A 46 2.57 8.49 -5.28
N PHE A 47 2.91 7.27 -4.92
CA PHE A 47 3.08 6.84 -3.53
C PHE A 47 4.51 6.39 -3.20
N GLY A 48 5.45 6.48 -4.16
CA GLY A 48 6.84 6.07 -3.95
C GLY A 48 7.04 4.55 -3.81
N LEU A 49 6.05 3.75 -4.19
CA LEU A 49 6.05 2.30 -3.99
C LEU A 49 7.05 1.58 -4.90
N ASN A 50 7.54 0.44 -4.41
CA ASN A 50 8.19 -0.55 -5.24
C ASN A 50 7.17 -1.39 -6.04
N PRO A 51 7.58 -2.17 -7.06
CA PRO A 51 6.65 -2.98 -7.86
C PRO A 51 5.86 -4.02 -7.07
N VAL A 52 6.45 -4.60 -6.02
CA VAL A 52 5.80 -5.61 -5.17
C VAL A 52 4.70 -4.96 -4.32
N GLU A 53 5.01 -3.81 -3.70
CA GLU A 53 4.07 -3.00 -2.94
C GLU A 53 2.91 -2.49 -3.80
N ALA A 54 3.17 -2.09 -5.05
CA ALA A 54 2.11 -1.69 -5.97
C ALA A 54 1.15 -2.85 -6.28
N CYS A 55 1.67 -4.08 -6.43
CA CYS A 55 0.84 -5.28 -6.58
C CYS A 55 0.06 -5.61 -5.29
N GLN A 56 0.67 -5.42 -4.11
CA GLN A 56 -0.02 -5.58 -2.83
C GLN A 56 -1.16 -4.56 -2.69
N ALA A 57 -0.93 -3.29 -3.03
CA ALA A 57 -1.96 -2.26 -3.01
C ALA A 57 -3.14 -2.59 -3.94
N LEU A 58 -2.85 -3.15 -5.12
CA LEU A 58 -3.89 -3.62 -6.05
C LEU A 58 -4.74 -4.75 -5.46
N ARG A 59 -4.09 -5.73 -4.82
CA ARG A 59 -4.78 -6.82 -4.10
C ARG A 59 -5.66 -6.26 -2.99
N GLU A 60 -5.12 -5.37 -2.16
CA GLU A 60 -5.83 -4.83 -1.01
C GLU A 60 -7.00 -3.94 -1.43
N ALA A 61 -6.87 -3.19 -2.53
CA ALA A 61 -7.97 -2.45 -3.11
C ALA A 61 -9.14 -3.36 -3.53
N ASN A 62 -8.85 -4.52 -4.13
CA ASN A 62 -9.87 -5.51 -4.48
C ASN A 62 -10.55 -6.10 -3.24
N LEU A 63 -9.79 -6.37 -2.17
CA LEU A 63 -10.36 -6.83 -0.91
C LEU A 63 -11.25 -5.77 -0.24
N ILE A 64 -10.86 -4.50 -0.29
CA ILE A 64 -11.68 -3.39 0.21
C ILE A 64 -13.00 -3.34 -0.55
N LYS A 65 -12.97 -3.41 -1.89
CA LYS A 65 -14.18 -3.42 -2.72
C LYS A 65 -15.08 -4.62 -2.42
N ALA A 66 -14.49 -5.81 -2.30
CA ALA A 66 -15.23 -7.04 -2.01
C ALA A 66 -15.91 -7.03 -0.64
N ARG A 67 -15.31 -6.36 0.36
CA ARG A 67 -15.89 -6.21 1.72
C ARG A 67 -16.96 -5.13 1.80
N ALA A 68 -16.96 -4.18 0.86
CA ALA A 68 -17.92 -3.08 0.80
C ALA A 68 -19.21 -3.43 0.04
N THR A 69 -19.29 -4.67 -0.49
CA THR A 69 -20.45 -5.24 -1.19
C THR A 69 -21.15 -6.23 -0.28
#